data_AF-A0A0B5DSL2-F1
#
_entry.id   AF-A0A0B5DSL2-F1
#
_cell.length_a   1.000
_cell.length_b   1.000
_cell.length_c   1.000
_cell.angle_alpha   90.00
_cell.angle_beta   90.00
_cell.angle_gamma   90.00
#
_symmetry.space_group_name_H-M   'P 1'
#
loop_
_entity.id
_entity.type
_entity.pdbx_description
1 polymer ?
#
loop_
_entity_poly.entity_id
_entity_poly.type
_entity_poly.pdbx_seq_one_letter_code
_entity_poly.pdbx_strand_id
1 'polypeptide(L)'
;MLLAVDRDGDPQLIAGTGQLLLQASPRVWLRLDEATRRYWWGAPRWSEAAVQRLSRGESSPLGLTVAAFHPNGRVREAAVAQLAEVHDTLAVSALTLRASDWVPRIRDRARAALEPRLTEPPGVPVAAAAIALALRERRQGRWLADRVETAFSEGPVELLTAALAASDRRTRRAAHLTALAAGRLDLTQMLHAAEHDSDLLIRIRCAEAAVRTATVAGTVDLVRPLLSSGTAMVRAEAVHVLAREGDVTPAVSALTDRNPTVREVAQAVLRRAGADPLEHYRRLVMTSRPRPGAIAGLGETGTAEDAGLIAPWLDHPQIRGRAEAVRALHRLGAADPDALFPMLTDPSGAVTRQITRALRPWASRLDLPRLRELLTVGNPQHIRTAAYRLLHQRDTWTRLLIDLELVADPSPPMRNRALSDIKSWLTHEAATAYSMPQDRTADALAQHLCEAEDALGPDLVRRLRFHLGLTRRSGA
;
A
#
# COMPACT_ATOMS: atom_id res chain seq x y z
N MET A 1 -14.36 31.22 2.44
CA MET A 1 -13.60 31.27 3.71
C MET A 1 -12.28 32.01 3.55
N LEU A 2 -11.30 31.53 2.76
CA LEU A 2 -9.99 32.20 2.58
C LEU A 2 -10.10 33.69 2.17
N LEU A 3 -11.01 34.03 1.26
CA LEU A 3 -11.23 35.43 0.84
C LEU A 3 -11.99 36.28 1.86
N ALA A 4 -12.81 35.66 2.72
CA ALA A 4 -13.44 36.37 3.83
C ALA A 4 -12.39 36.69 4.90
N VAL A 5 -11.45 35.77 5.13
CA VAL A 5 -10.29 36.00 6.00
C VAL A 5 -9.37 37.09 5.44
N ASP A 6 -9.06 37.06 4.15
CA ASP A 6 -8.23 38.13 3.53
C ASP A 6 -8.91 39.51 3.57
N ARG A 7 -10.25 39.55 3.48
CA ARG A 7 -11.02 40.79 3.45
C ARG A 7 -11.24 41.39 4.84
N ASP A 8 -11.72 40.57 5.78
CA ASP A 8 -12.26 41.01 7.07
C ASP A 8 -11.45 40.48 8.26
N GLY A 9 -10.49 39.59 8.01
CA GLY A 9 -9.65 39.03 9.06
C GLY A 9 -8.67 40.06 9.59
N ASP A 10 -8.45 40.03 10.90
CA ASP A 10 -7.33 40.73 11.48
C ASP A 10 -5.98 40.16 10.97
N PRO A 11 -4.86 40.87 11.15
CA PRO A 11 -3.55 40.40 10.69
C PRO A 11 -3.15 39.03 11.24
N GLN A 12 -3.61 38.65 12.44
CA GLN A 12 -3.29 37.34 13.04
C GLN A 12 -4.04 36.21 12.33
N LEU A 13 -5.31 36.42 11.99
CA LEU A 13 -6.13 35.45 11.28
C LEU A 13 -5.65 35.24 9.84
N ILE A 14 -5.23 36.32 9.16
CA ILE A 14 -4.63 36.27 7.83
C ILE A 14 -3.31 35.47 7.86
N ALA A 15 -2.42 35.81 8.78
CA ALA A 15 -1.14 35.10 8.94
C ALA A 15 -1.33 33.63 9.32
N GLY A 16 -2.22 33.33 10.27
CA GLY A 16 -2.54 31.96 10.69
C GLY A 16 -3.13 31.13 9.55
N THR A 17 -4.00 31.71 8.73
CA THR A 17 -4.57 31.04 7.55
C THR A 17 -3.51 30.78 6.48
N GLY A 18 -2.61 31.74 6.27
CA GLY A 18 -1.43 31.57 5.43
C GLY A 18 -0.58 30.39 5.88
N GLN A 19 -0.27 30.33 7.18
CA GLN A 19 0.53 29.25 7.76
C GLN A 19 -0.13 27.89 7.63
N LEU A 20 -1.45 27.79 7.83
CA LEU A 20 -2.22 26.56 7.60
C LEU A 20 -2.13 26.10 6.13
N LEU A 21 -2.16 27.03 5.18
CA LEU A 21 -2.03 26.71 3.76
C LEU A 21 -0.60 26.23 3.42
N LEU A 22 0.43 26.83 4.02
CA LEU A 22 1.82 26.36 3.88
C LEU A 22 2.06 24.98 4.49
N GLN A 23 1.39 24.66 5.60
CA GLN A 23 1.43 23.33 6.22
C GLN A 23 0.58 22.29 5.47
N ALA A 24 -0.29 22.74 4.57
CA ALA A 24 -1.14 21.84 3.80
C ALA A 24 -0.32 21.04 2.79
N SER A 25 -0.65 19.75 2.62
CA SER A 25 0.03 18.93 1.62
C SER A 25 -0.11 19.51 0.20
N PRO A 26 0.82 19.26 -0.72
CA PRO A 26 0.72 19.73 -2.11
C PRO A 26 -0.60 19.33 -2.80
N ARG A 27 -1.21 18.20 -2.40
CA ARG A 27 -2.52 17.78 -2.92
C ARG A 27 -3.64 18.77 -2.60
N VAL A 28 -3.57 19.45 -1.45
CA VAL A 28 -4.56 20.47 -1.06
C VAL A 28 -4.43 21.69 -1.97
N TRP A 29 -3.22 22.18 -2.22
CA TRP A 29 -2.96 23.26 -3.18
C TRP A 29 -3.53 22.96 -4.57
N LEU A 30 -3.24 21.75 -5.08
CA LEU A 30 -3.74 21.31 -6.39
C LEU A 30 -5.27 21.21 -6.44
N ARG A 31 -5.90 20.71 -5.37
CA ARG A 31 -7.37 20.61 -5.28
C ARG A 31 -8.04 21.97 -5.13
N LEU A 32 -7.44 22.89 -4.37
CA LEU A 32 -7.96 24.25 -4.23
C LEU A 32 -7.96 24.96 -5.59
N ASP A 33 -6.85 24.90 -6.31
CA ASP A 33 -6.75 25.49 -7.65
C ASP A 33 -7.72 24.87 -8.66
N GLU A 34 -7.91 23.55 -8.62
CA GLU A 34 -8.86 22.89 -9.50
C GLU A 34 -10.32 23.25 -9.14
N ALA A 35 -10.65 23.28 -7.84
CA ALA A 35 -11.99 23.57 -7.37
C ALA A 35 -12.43 24.99 -7.70
N THR A 36 -11.55 25.99 -7.59
CA THR A 36 -11.86 27.38 -7.96
C THR A 36 -12.11 27.55 -9.46
N ARG A 37 -11.56 26.66 -10.29
CA ARG A 37 -11.67 26.72 -11.76
C ARG A 37 -12.91 26.03 -12.31
N ARG A 38 -13.51 25.08 -11.58
CA ARG A 38 -14.69 24.32 -12.05
C ARG A 38 -15.98 25.15 -12.14
N TYR A 39 -16.08 26.27 -11.40
CA TYR A 39 -17.26 27.13 -11.36
C TYR A 39 -17.11 28.37 -12.27
N TRP A 40 -16.91 28.16 -13.58
CA TRP A 40 -16.70 29.27 -14.55
C TRP A 40 -18.02 29.89 -15.07
N TRP A 41 -19.15 29.18 -15.00
CA TRP A 41 -20.41 29.63 -15.62
C TRP A 41 -21.15 30.77 -14.89
N GLY A 42 -20.59 31.26 -13.79
CA GLY A 42 -20.98 32.52 -13.17
C GLY A 42 -19.81 33.03 -12.35
N ALA A 43 -19.38 34.29 -12.56
CA ALA A 43 -18.31 34.89 -11.76
C ALA A 43 -18.71 34.77 -10.28
N PRO A 44 -18.01 33.96 -9.47
CA PRO A 44 -18.40 33.79 -8.08
C PRO A 44 -18.39 35.16 -7.39
N ARG A 45 -19.30 35.45 -6.45
CA ARG A 45 -19.33 36.76 -5.74
C ARG A 45 -17.98 37.16 -5.11
N TRP A 46 -17.13 36.18 -4.82
CA TRP A 46 -15.78 36.41 -4.31
C TRP A 46 -14.80 36.98 -5.36
N SER A 47 -15.08 36.76 -6.65
CA SER A 47 -14.28 37.21 -7.80
C SER A 47 -14.19 38.72 -7.87
N GLU A 48 -15.29 39.44 -7.67
CA GLU A 48 -15.30 40.90 -7.80
C GLU A 48 -14.46 41.58 -6.73
N ALA A 49 -14.61 41.15 -5.48
CA ALA A 49 -13.82 41.68 -4.36
C ALA A 49 -12.32 41.41 -4.54
N ALA A 50 -11.95 40.19 -4.95
CA ALA A 50 -10.55 39.84 -5.23
C ALA A 50 -9.97 40.68 -6.37
N VAL A 51 -10.74 40.90 -7.46
CA VAL A 51 -10.32 41.71 -8.60
C VAL A 51 -10.14 43.18 -8.22
N GLN A 52 -11.08 43.76 -7.46
CA GLN A 52 -10.99 45.14 -7.00
C GLN A 52 -9.74 45.37 -6.14
N ARG A 53 -9.50 44.52 -5.14
CA ARG A 53 -8.32 44.65 -4.27
C ARG A 53 -7.02 44.44 -5.03
N LEU A 54 -6.99 43.48 -5.97
CA LEU A 54 -5.85 43.26 -6.83
C LEU A 54 -5.56 44.52 -7.68
N SER A 55 -6.60 45.14 -8.24
CA SER A 55 -6.46 46.35 -9.06
C SER A 55 -5.95 47.57 -8.27
N ARG A 56 -6.21 47.63 -6.97
CA ARG A 56 -5.74 48.70 -6.05
C ARG A 56 -4.37 48.43 -5.43
N GLY A 57 -3.83 47.22 -5.59
CA GLY A 57 -2.58 46.81 -4.92
C GLY A 57 -2.72 46.59 -3.41
N GLU A 58 -3.94 46.38 -2.92
CA GLU A 58 -4.26 46.23 -1.48
C GLU A 58 -4.36 44.76 -1.04
N SER A 59 -3.81 43.83 -1.84
CA SER A 59 -3.93 42.39 -1.59
C SER A 59 -2.77 41.90 -0.72
N SER A 60 -3.09 41.15 0.35
CA SER A 60 -2.08 40.44 1.13
C SER A 60 -1.47 39.28 0.32
N PRO A 61 -0.35 38.66 0.75
CA PRO A 61 0.16 37.44 0.10
C PRO A 61 -0.89 36.31 0.02
N LEU A 62 -1.79 36.22 1.00
CA LEU A 62 -2.92 35.29 0.97
C LEU A 62 -3.94 35.67 -0.12
N GLY A 63 -4.31 36.95 -0.19
CA GLY A 63 -5.22 37.47 -1.22
C GLY A 63 -4.67 37.26 -2.64
N LEU A 64 -3.39 37.55 -2.85
CA LEU A 64 -2.68 37.30 -4.11
C LEU A 64 -2.64 35.80 -4.46
N THR A 65 -2.41 34.94 -3.47
CA THR A 65 -2.46 33.48 -3.65
C THR A 65 -3.82 33.02 -4.12
N VAL A 66 -4.91 33.54 -3.52
CA VAL A 66 -6.25 33.18 -3.96
C VAL A 66 -6.56 33.75 -5.36
N ALA A 67 -6.14 34.98 -5.65
CA ALA A 67 -6.26 35.55 -7.00
C ALA A 67 -5.49 34.74 -8.05
N ALA A 68 -4.37 34.12 -7.68
CA ALA A 68 -3.64 33.23 -8.56
C ALA A 68 -4.43 31.96 -8.92
N PHE A 69 -5.42 31.53 -8.13
CA PHE A 69 -6.30 30.37 -8.44
C PHE A 69 -7.49 30.72 -9.33
N HIS A 70 -7.63 31.99 -9.74
CA HIS A 70 -8.82 32.49 -10.41
C HIS A 70 -9.05 31.87 -11.81
N PRO A 71 -10.30 31.59 -12.24
CA PRO A 71 -10.56 31.02 -13.57
C PRO A 71 -10.16 31.95 -14.72
N ASN A 72 -10.38 33.27 -14.58
CA ASN A 72 -9.94 34.28 -15.55
C ASN A 72 -8.41 34.42 -15.58
N GLY A 73 -7.80 34.18 -16.73
CA GLY A 73 -6.37 34.29 -16.95
C GLY A 73 -5.79 35.69 -16.73
N ARG A 74 -6.54 36.77 -16.98
CA ARG A 74 -6.06 38.15 -16.74
C ARG A 74 -5.87 38.44 -15.25
N VAL A 75 -6.77 37.94 -14.41
CA VAL A 75 -6.66 38.07 -12.95
C VAL A 75 -5.44 37.31 -12.44
N ARG A 76 -5.24 36.09 -12.94
CA ARG A 76 -4.05 35.30 -12.61
C ARG A 76 -2.75 35.94 -13.09
N GLU A 77 -2.73 36.52 -14.28
CA GLU A 77 -1.58 37.25 -14.81
C GLU A 77 -1.20 38.44 -13.93
N ALA A 78 -2.19 39.25 -13.54
CA ALA A 78 -2.00 40.37 -12.62
C ALA A 78 -1.57 39.90 -11.20
N ALA A 79 -2.14 38.80 -10.70
CA ALA A 79 -1.72 38.22 -9.43
C ALA A 79 -0.27 37.73 -9.48
N VAL A 80 0.14 37.01 -10.53
CA VAL A 80 1.54 36.59 -10.73
C VAL A 80 2.48 37.79 -10.83
N ALA A 81 2.02 38.89 -11.44
CA ALA A 81 2.80 40.12 -11.50
C ALA A 81 3.10 40.72 -10.14
N GLN A 82 2.10 40.80 -9.25
CA GLN A 82 2.31 41.31 -7.90
C GLN A 82 3.05 40.32 -7.01
N LEU A 83 2.76 39.02 -7.14
CA LEU A 83 3.46 37.95 -6.40
C LEU A 83 4.97 37.93 -6.69
N ALA A 84 5.38 38.28 -7.92
CA ALA A 84 6.78 38.35 -8.29
C ALA A 84 7.59 39.36 -7.45
N GLU A 85 6.95 40.43 -6.98
CA GLU A 85 7.55 41.50 -6.17
C GLU A 85 7.52 41.21 -4.66
N VAL A 86 6.82 40.14 -4.24
CA VAL A 86 6.62 39.80 -2.81
C VAL A 86 7.55 38.67 -2.39
N HIS A 87 8.48 38.94 -1.47
CA HIS A 87 9.36 37.94 -0.86
C HIS A 87 8.66 37.21 0.31
N ASP A 88 7.72 36.33 -0.03
CA ASP A 88 6.94 35.54 0.93
C ASP A 88 6.80 34.08 0.47
N THR A 89 6.67 33.15 1.43
CA THR A 89 6.62 31.70 1.13
C THR A 89 5.30 31.29 0.47
N LEU A 90 4.17 31.95 0.78
CA LEU A 90 2.92 31.74 0.05
C LEU A 90 3.06 32.21 -1.38
N ALA A 91 3.74 33.33 -1.58
CA ALA A 91 3.98 33.83 -2.93
C ALA A 91 4.79 32.84 -3.77
N VAL A 92 5.84 32.25 -3.21
CA VAL A 92 6.62 31.18 -3.85
C VAL A 92 5.73 29.97 -4.18
N SER A 93 4.87 29.56 -3.26
CA SER A 93 3.96 28.42 -3.46
C SER A 93 2.95 28.67 -4.57
N ALA A 94 2.35 29.86 -4.59
CA ALA A 94 1.42 30.29 -5.64
C ALA A 94 2.11 30.41 -7.01
N LEU A 95 3.29 31.03 -7.05
CA LEU A 95 4.11 31.12 -8.26
C LEU A 95 4.50 29.73 -8.76
N THR A 96 4.85 28.79 -7.89
CA THR A 96 5.22 27.41 -8.25
C THR A 96 4.06 26.71 -8.98
N LEU A 97 2.85 26.90 -8.49
CA LEU A 97 1.64 26.39 -9.15
C LEU A 97 1.40 27.04 -10.53
N ARG A 98 1.77 28.32 -10.69
CA ARG A 98 1.67 29.07 -11.95
C ARG A 98 2.82 28.83 -12.92
N ALA A 99 3.97 28.31 -12.47
CA ALA A 99 5.03 27.85 -13.37
C ALA A 99 4.61 26.68 -14.28
N SER A 100 3.46 26.06 -13.98
CA SER A 100 2.82 25.00 -14.76
C SER A 100 1.52 25.45 -15.46
N ASP A 101 1.31 26.76 -15.62
CA ASP A 101 0.07 27.27 -16.22
C ASP A 101 -0.10 26.84 -17.68
N TRP A 102 -1.36 26.72 -18.13
CA TRP A 102 -1.64 26.48 -19.54
C TRP A 102 -1.51 27.75 -20.39
N VAL A 103 -1.65 28.93 -19.78
CA VAL A 103 -1.46 30.21 -20.48
C VAL A 103 0.03 30.54 -20.49
N PRO A 104 0.69 30.62 -21.67
CA PRO A 104 2.13 30.86 -21.75
C PRO A 104 2.58 32.11 -21.01
N ARG A 105 1.88 33.24 -21.16
CA ARG A 105 2.22 34.52 -20.50
C ARG A 105 2.30 34.40 -18.97
N ILE A 106 1.32 33.74 -18.36
CA ILE A 106 1.26 33.52 -16.91
C ILE A 106 2.41 32.59 -16.48
N ARG A 107 2.56 31.49 -17.23
CA ARG A 107 3.57 30.47 -16.96
C ARG A 107 4.97 31.05 -17.00
N ASP A 108 5.31 31.70 -18.11
CA ASP A 108 6.66 32.16 -18.38
C ASP A 108 7.03 33.30 -17.41
N ARG A 109 6.07 34.15 -17.04
CA ARG A 109 6.26 35.15 -15.97
C ARG A 109 6.50 34.51 -14.60
N ALA A 110 5.72 33.49 -14.23
CA ALA A 110 5.92 32.79 -12.97
C ALA A 110 7.27 32.06 -12.92
N ARG A 111 7.72 31.48 -14.04
CA ARG A 111 9.04 30.86 -14.16
C ARG A 111 10.16 31.89 -13.98
N ALA A 112 10.08 33.03 -14.68
CA ALA A 112 11.05 34.11 -14.54
C ALA A 112 11.13 34.65 -13.10
N ALA A 113 10.00 34.74 -12.39
CA ALA A 113 9.97 35.17 -10.99
C ALA A 113 10.55 34.12 -10.01
N LEU A 114 10.46 32.83 -10.34
CA LEU A 114 10.95 31.74 -9.47
C LEU A 114 12.43 31.43 -9.67
N GLU A 115 12.96 31.61 -10.88
CA GLU A 115 14.35 31.28 -11.21
C GLU A 115 15.36 31.86 -10.20
N PRO A 116 15.35 33.17 -9.87
CA PRO A 116 16.26 33.70 -8.85
C PRO A 116 15.96 33.17 -7.45
N ARG A 117 14.69 32.90 -7.14
CA ARG A 117 14.26 32.41 -5.81
C ARG A 117 14.73 30.98 -5.51
N LEU A 118 15.09 30.20 -6.52
CA LEU A 118 15.70 28.88 -6.29
C LEU A 118 17.12 28.96 -5.71
N THR A 119 17.73 30.15 -5.73
CA THR A 119 19.05 30.43 -5.12
C THR A 119 18.97 31.16 -3.78
N GLU A 120 17.75 31.49 -3.32
CA GLU A 120 17.51 32.06 -1.99
C GLU A 120 17.80 31.04 -0.87
N PRO A 121 17.79 31.46 0.41
CA PRO A 121 18.00 30.56 1.53
C PRO A 121 17.12 29.30 1.47
N PRO A 122 17.62 28.14 1.94
CA PRO A 122 17.07 26.81 1.66
C PRO A 122 15.55 26.62 1.83
N GLY A 123 14.93 27.34 2.76
CA GLY A 123 13.48 27.23 3.01
C GLY A 123 12.62 27.53 1.78
N VAL A 124 13.05 28.47 0.93
CA VAL A 124 12.31 28.91 -0.26
C VAL A 124 12.25 27.82 -1.35
N PRO A 125 13.38 27.32 -1.89
CA PRO A 125 13.38 26.23 -2.86
C PRO A 125 12.78 24.94 -2.30
N VAL A 126 12.94 24.64 -1.01
CA VAL A 126 12.32 23.45 -0.38
C VAL A 126 10.79 23.58 -0.34
N ALA A 127 10.25 24.76 -0.05
CA ALA A 127 8.81 25.00 -0.11
C ALA A 127 8.27 24.86 -1.54
N ALA A 128 8.98 25.40 -2.54
CA ALA A 128 8.64 25.24 -3.95
C ALA A 128 8.65 23.77 -4.40
N ALA A 129 9.64 22.99 -3.94
CA ALA A 129 9.85 21.59 -4.33
C ALA A 129 8.63 20.70 -4.13
N ALA A 130 7.92 20.84 -3.00
CA ALA A 130 6.80 19.97 -2.67
C ALA A 130 5.67 20.08 -3.71
N ILE A 131 5.35 21.30 -4.14
CA ILE A 131 4.34 21.57 -5.17
C ILE A 131 4.89 21.24 -6.56
N ALA A 132 6.13 21.63 -6.88
CA ALA A 132 6.77 21.35 -8.17
C ALA A 132 6.79 19.83 -8.48
N LEU A 133 7.25 19.02 -7.53
CA LEU A 133 7.32 17.56 -7.67
C LEU A 133 5.93 16.91 -7.72
N ALA A 134 4.93 17.50 -7.07
CA ALA A 134 3.54 17.05 -7.19
C ALA A 134 2.93 17.36 -8.57
N LEU A 135 3.44 18.38 -9.26
CA LEU A 135 3.02 18.79 -10.60
C LEU A 135 3.81 18.11 -11.73
N ARG A 136 4.86 17.34 -11.43
CA ARG A 136 5.78 16.74 -12.43
C ARG A 136 5.07 16.10 -13.61
N GLU A 137 4.06 15.27 -13.36
CA GLU A 137 3.31 14.51 -14.37
C GLU A 137 2.22 15.33 -15.06
N ARG A 138 2.00 16.58 -14.67
CA ARG A 138 1.05 17.47 -15.36
C ARG A 138 1.72 18.13 -16.56
N ARG A 139 0.89 18.48 -17.55
CA ARG A 139 1.32 19.27 -18.71
C ARG A 139 2.02 20.55 -18.21
N GLN A 140 3.25 20.79 -18.68
CA GLN A 140 4.12 21.91 -18.28
C GLN A 140 4.74 21.87 -16.87
N GLY A 141 4.45 20.85 -16.06
CA GLY A 141 4.95 20.76 -14.67
C GLY A 141 6.36 20.18 -14.51
N ARG A 142 6.84 19.43 -15.50
CA ARG A 142 8.19 18.85 -15.51
C ARG A 142 9.30 19.90 -15.34
N TRP A 143 9.18 21.06 -15.97
CA TRP A 143 10.23 22.08 -15.98
C TRP A 143 10.72 22.45 -14.57
N LEU A 144 9.82 22.80 -13.64
CA LEU A 144 10.22 23.22 -12.31
C LEU A 144 10.67 22.04 -11.44
N ALA A 145 10.06 20.87 -11.62
CA ALA A 145 10.51 19.65 -10.95
C ALA A 145 11.98 19.34 -11.30
N ASP A 146 12.33 19.42 -12.59
CA ASP A 146 13.70 19.18 -13.05
C ASP A 146 14.65 20.29 -12.54
N ARG A 147 14.25 21.57 -12.52
CA ARG A 147 15.08 22.66 -11.92
C ARG A 147 15.35 22.44 -10.42
N VAL A 148 14.33 22.01 -9.67
CA VAL A 148 14.46 21.69 -8.25
C VAL A 148 15.39 20.48 -8.04
N GLU A 149 15.25 19.43 -8.85
CA GLU A 149 16.14 18.27 -8.80
C GLU A 149 17.59 18.67 -9.13
N THR A 150 17.82 19.50 -10.16
CA THR A 150 19.15 20.07 -10.45
C THR A 150 19.69 20.85 -9.26
N ALA A 151 18.86 21.68 -8.61
CA ALA A 151 19.29 22.43 -7.42
C ALA A 151 19.68 21.51 -6.25
N PHE A 152 19.01 20.38 -6.05
CA PHE A 152 19.43 19.37 -5.05
C PHE A 152 20.73 18.66 -5.45
N SER A 153 20.93 18.42 -6.75
CA SER A 153 22.13 17.79 -7.30
C SER A 153 23.36 18.69 -7.14
N GLU A 154 23.27 19.96 -7.54
CA GLU A 154 24.42 20.84 -7.79
C GLU A 154 24.50 22.03 -6.83
N GLY A 155 23.41 22.33 -6.12
CA GLY A 155 23.30 23.51 -5.27
C GLY A 155 24.06 23.42 -3.94
N PRO A 156 23.95 24.47 -3.10
CA PRO A 156 24.61 24.53 -1.81
C PRO A 156 24.28 23.35 -0.89
N VAL A 157 25.21 22.98 -0.01
CA VAL A 157 25.01 21.84 0.91
C VAL A 157 23.88 22.10 1.90
N GLU A 158 23.64 23.36 2.25
CA GLU A 158 22.56 23.81 3.14
C GLU A 158 21.19 23.54 2.50
N LEU A 159 21.07 23.75 1.19
CA LEU A 159 19.86 23.44 0.43
C LEU A 159 19.60 21.94 0.43
N LEU A 160 20.60 21.14 0.08
CA LEU A 160 20.45 19.68 0.07
C LEU A 160 20.10 19.16 1.47
N THR A 161 20.76 19.66 2.52
CA THR A 161 20.48 19.27 3.91
C THR A 161 19.03 19.57 4.31
N ALA A 162 18.53 20.77 3.99
CA ALA A 162 17.14 21.12 4.25
C ALA A 162 16.15 20.25 3.45
N ALA A 163 16.49 19.90 2.21
CA ALA A 163 15.65 19.05 1.37
C ALA A 163 15.61 17.58 1.86
N LEU A 164 16.73 17.04 2.35
CA LEU A 164 16.80 15.71 2.98
C LEU A 164 16.01 15.66 4.30
N ALA A 165 15.92 16.78 5.03
CA ALA A 165 15.12 16.88 6.25
C ALA A 165 13.64 17.24 6.01
N ALA A 166 13.22 17.41 4.76
CA ALA A 166 11.87 17.87 4.45
C ALA A 166 10.79 16.89 4.95
N SER A 167 9.71 17.42 5.52
CA SER A 167 8.56 16.61 5.98
C SER A 167 7.77 16.03 4.79
N ASP A 168 7.69 16.77 3.68
CA ASP A 168 7.08 16.27 2.45
C ASP A 168 7.89 15.11 1.86
N ARG A 169 7.22 13.96 1.73
CA ARG A 169 7.82 12.72 1.23
C ARG A 169 8.37 12.86 -0.19
N ARG A 170 7.75 13.66 -1.07
CA ARG A 170 8.23 13.78 -2.47
C ARG A 170 9.53 14.58 -2.51
N THR A 171 9.58 15.71 -1.80
CA THR A 171 10.79 16.53 -1.68
C THR A 171 11.94 15.71 -1.11
N ARG A 172 11.74 15.06 0.04
CA ARG A 172 12.78 14.26 0.68
C ARG A 172 13.26 13.12 -0.21
N ARG A 173 12.34 12.42 -0.87
CA ARG A 173 12.69 11.35 -1.82
C ARG A 173 13.49 11.88 -3.01
N ALA A 174 13.06 12.98 -3.63
CA ALA A 174 13.80 13.58 -4.74
C ALA A 174 15.21 13.96 -4.30
N ALA A 175 15.35 14.66 -3.16
CA ALA A 175 16.64 15.04 -2.60
C ALA A 175 17.57 13.83 -2.39
N HIS A 176 17.08 12.74 -1.77
CA HIS A 176 17.88 11.52 -1.60
C HIS A 176 18.29 10.89 -2.93
N LEU A 177 17.36 10.71 -3.87
CA LEU A 177 17.66 10.06 -5.14
C LEU A 177 18.66 10.86 -5.97
N THR A 178 18.49 12.18 -6.03
CA THR A 178 19.41 13.03 -6.79
C THR A 178 20.77 13.14 -6.11
N ALA A 179 20.82 13.26 -4.78
CA ALA A 179 22.08 13.29 -4.05
C ALA A 179 22.85 11.97 -4.15
N LEU A 180 22.17 10.83 -4.14
CA LEU A 180 22.79 9.53 -4.38
C LEU A 180 23.36 9.43 -5.79
N ALA A 181 22.62 9.87 -6.81
CA ALA A 181 23.08 9.86 -8.21
C ALA A 181 24.28 10.80 -8.42
N ALA A 182 24.30 11.93 -7.73
CA ALA A 182 25.37 12.93 -7.79
C ALA A 182 26.56 12.62 -6.86
N GLY A 183 26.54 11.51 -6.11
CA GLY A 183 27.62 11.15 -5.18
C GLY A 183 27.78 12.12 -4.00
N ARG A 184 26.70 12.80 -3.60
CA ARG A 184 26.71 13.87 -2.59
C ARG A 184 26.42 13.43 -1.17
N LEU A 185 26.06 12.16 -0.97
CA LEU A 185 25.91 11.59 0.36
C LEU A 185 27.16 10.80 0.72
N ASP A 186 27.65 10.97 1.95
CA ASP A 186 28.68 10.10 2.50
C ASP A 186 28.09 8.77 3.00
N LEU A 187 28.97 7.82 3.34
CA LEU A 187 28.55 6.51 3.83
C LEU A 187 27.70 6.59 5.11
N THR A 188 28.03 7.51 6.02
CA THR A 188 27.30 7.69 7.29
C THR A 188 25.87 8.16 7.05
N GLN A 189 25.69 9.14 6.15
CA GLN A 189 24.38 9.65 5.74
C GLN A 189 23.55 8.58 5.04
N MET A 190 24.17 7.78 4.17
CA MET A 190 23.49 6.65 3.50
C MET A 190 23.03 5.60 4.51
N LEU A 191 23.88 5.18 5.45
CA LEU A 191 23.54 4.21 6.48
C LEU A 191 22.43 4.73 7.41
N HIS A 192 22.53 5.99 7.83
CA HIS A 192 21.50 6.61 8.67
C HIS A 192 20.12 6.60 7.97
N ALA A 193 20.06 7.01 6.71
CA ALA A 193 18.82 7.01 5.93
C ALA A 193 18.29 5.59 5.64
N ALA A 194 19.18 4.61 5.41
CA ALA A 194 18.83 3.20 5.23
C ALA A 194 18.10 2.61 6.46
N GLU A 195 18.52 3.03 7.64
CA GLU A 195 18.01 2.53 8.91
C GLU A 195 16.73 3.27 9.36
N HIS A 196 16.71 4.60 9.26
CA HIS A 196 15.75 5.45 9.96
C HIS A 196 14.69 6.14 9.08
N ASP A 197 14.88 6.26 7.75
CA ASP A 197 13.89 7.00 6.94
C ASP A 197 12.53 6.26 6.93
N SER A 198 11.45 7.03 6.99
CA SER A 198 10.08 6.52 6.95
C SER A 198 9.65 6.01 5.56
N ASP A 199 10.33 6.43 4.49
CA ASP A 199 10.08 6.01 3.12
C ASP A 199 10.92 4.78 2.74
N LEU A 200 10.24 3.65 2.53
CA LEU A 200 10.86 2.39 2.13
C LEU A 200 11.78 2.51 0.92
N LEU A 201 11.45 3.35 -0.07
CA LEU A 201 12.30 3.51 -1.26
C LEU A 201 13.64 4.18 -0.91
N ILE A 202 13.62 5.20 -0.06
CA ILE A 202 14.83 5.89 0.40
C ILE A 202 15.72 4.91 1.15
N ARG A 203 15.12 4.11 2.05
CA ARG A 203 15.86 3.10 2.81
C ARG A 203 16.60 2.11 1.91
N ILE A 204 15.91 1.57 0.90
CA ILE A 204 16.49 0.60 -0.03
C ILE A 204 17.61 1.25 -0.85
N ARG A 205 17.36 2.42 -1.44
CA ARG A 205 18.36 3.08 -2.30
C ARG A 205 19.60 3.54 -1.54
N CYS A 206 19.43 4.04 -0.31
CA CYS A 206 20.56 4.41 0.53
C CYS A 206 21.35 3.17 1.00
N ALA A 207 20.69 2.06 1.33
CA ALA A 207 21.38 0.82 1.67
C ALA A 207 22.19 0.27 0.48
N GLU A 208 21.59 0.19 -0.70
CA GLU A 208 22.27 -0.25 -1.92
C GLU A 208 23.48 0.64 -2.24
N ALA A 209 23.35 1.96 -2.07
CA ALA A 209 24.45 2.89 -2.27
C ALA A 209 25.54 2.74 -1.19
N ALA A 210 25.18 2.64 0.08
CA ALA A 210 26.12 2.40 1.18
C ALA A 210 26.94 1.13 0.94
N VAL A 211 26.27 0.04 0.54
CA VAL A 211 26.90 -1.24 0.20
C VAL A 211 27.88 -1.08 -0.95
N ARG A 212 27.50 -0.43 -2.05
CA ARG A 212 28.42 -0.18 -3.17
C ARG A 212 29.62 0.67 -2.73
N THR A 213 29.39 1.76 -2.01
CA THR A 213 30.45 2.66 -1.53
C THR A 213 31.43 1.93 -0.60
N ALA A 214 30.91 1.18 0.37
CA ALA A 214 31.74 0.41 1.30
C ALA A 214 32.53 -0.70 0.59
N THR A 215 31.94 -1.34 -0.42
CA THR A 215 32.63 -2.36 -1.24
C THR A 215 33.81 -1.76 -1.99
N VAL A 216 33.59 -0.65 -2.70
CA VAL A 216 34.66 0.04 -3.45
C VAL A 216 35.76 0.54 -2.51
N ALA A 217 35.41 0.99 -1.31
CA ALA A 217 36.36 1.47 -0.31
C ALA A 217 37.06 0.35 0.50
N GLY A 218 36.68 -0.92 0.34
CA GLY A 218 37.19 -2.02 1.15
C GLY A 218 36.78 -1.96 2.63
N THR A 219 35.66 -1.30 2.95
CA THR A 219 35.15 -1.06 4.31
C THR A 219 33.78 -1.71 4.55
N VAL A 220 33.53 -2.87 3.92
CA VAL A 220 32.23 -3.57 3.95
C VAL A 220 31.75 -3.90 5.37
N ASP A 221 32.64 -4.06 6.35
CA ASP A 221 32.26 -4.24 7.75
C ASP A 221 31.38 -3.10 8.31
N LEU A 222 31.50 -1.89 7.76
CA LEU A 222 30.67 -0.74 8.16
C LEU A 222 29.19 -0.92 7.82
N VAL A 223 28.82 -1.86 6.93
CA VAL A 223 27.42 -2.14 6.57
C VAL A 223 26.75 -3.18 7.48
N ARG A 224 27.46 -3.75 8.46
CA ARG A 224 26.90 -4.72 9.42
C ARG A 224 25.62 -4.26 10.13
N PRO A 225 25.43 -2.97 10.50
CA PRO A 225 24.16 -2.50 11.09
C PRO A 225 22.94 -2.75 10.18
N LEU A 226 23.12 -2.86 8.87
CA LEU A 226 22.03 -3.15 7.93
C LEU A 226 21.43 -4.55 8.13
N LEU A 227 22.15 -5.48 8.78
CA LEU A 227 21.65 -6.82 9.13
C LEU A 227 20.46 -6.78 10.10
N SER A 228 20.32 -5.73 10.92
CA SER A 228 19.18 -5.53 11.81
C SER A 228 18.06 -4.65 11.22
N SER A 229 18.19 -4.22 9.97
CA SER A 229 17.22 -3.32 9.32
C SER A 229 15.80 -3.90 9.36
N GLY A 230 14.80 -3.04 9.61
CA GLY A 230 13.40 -3.42 9.50
C GLY A 230 13.01 -3.88 8.08
N THR A 231 13.73 -3.41 7.06
CA THR A 231 13.49 -3.70 5.65
C THR A 231 14.19 -4.98 5.21
N ALA A 232 13.42 -5.96 4.73
CA ALA A 232 13.95 -7.26 4.33
C ALA A 232 14.99 -7.18 3.20
N MET A 233 14.74 -6.36 2.17
CA MET A 233 15.69 -6.20 1.06
C MET A 233 17.05 -5.66 1.51
N VAL A 234 17.05 -4.75 2.49
CA VAL A 234 18.28 -4.19 3.08
C VAL A 234 19.06 -5.25 3.85
N ARG A 235 18.37 -6.08 4.66
CA ARG A 235 19.02 -7.21 5.35
C ARG A 235 19.59 -8.22 4.37
N ALA A 236 18.84 -8.55 3.31
CA ALA A 236 19.27 -9.49 2.28
C ALA A 236 20.54 -9.01 1.57
N GLU A 237 20.58 -7.73 1.18
CA GLU A 237 21.76 -7.12 0.55
C GLU A 237 22.99 -7.15 1.48
N ALA A 238 22.80 -6.83 2.76
CA ALA A 238 23.86 -6.86 3.76
C ALA A 238 24.43 -8.28 3.94
N VAL A 239 23.57 -9.31 4.02
CA VAL A 239 23.99 -10.72 4.06
C VAL A 239 24.76 -11.09 2.79
N HIS A 240 24.29 -10.65 1.62
CA HIS A 240 24.92 -10.96 0.35
C HIS A 240 26.32 -10.36 0.24
N VAL A 241 26.48 -9.06 0.54
CA VAL A 241 27.77 -8.38 0.39
C VAL A 241 28.80 -8.87 1.41
N LEU A 242 28.43 -9.05 2.68
CA LEU A 242 29.36 -9.55 3.70
C LEU A 242 29.90 -10.93 3.34
N ALA A 243 29.04 -11.78 2.77
CA ALA A 243 29.45 -13.10 2.29
C ALA A 243 30.39 -13.05 1.08
N ARG A 244 30.23 -12.06 0.18
CA ARG A 244 31.15 -11.87 -0.95
C ARG A 244 32.55 -11.48 -0.50
N GLU A 245 32.66 -10.76 0.62
CA GLU A 245 33.92 -10.41 1.28
C GLU A 245 34.44 -11.52 2.22
N GLY A 246 33.81 -12.69 2.22
CA GLY A 246 34.26 -13.88 2.94
C GLY A 246 33.57 -14.14 4.28
N ASP A 247 32.77 -13.21 4.81
CA ASP A 247 32.02 -13.44 6.06
C ASP A 247 30.65 -14.07 5.79
N VAL A 248 30.60 -15.40 5.88
CA VAL A 248 29.36 -16.18 5.73
C VAL A 248 28.52 -16.26 7.02
N THR A 249 29.05 -15.79 8.16
CA THR A 249 28.38 -15.89 9.48
C THR A 249 26.99 -15.24 9.50
N PRO A 250 26.77 -14.05 8.88
CA PRO A 250 25.45 -13.45 8.81
C PRO A 250 24.42 -14.32 8.07
N ALA A 251 24.85 -15.10 7.07
CA ALA A 251 23.96 -15.99 6.33
C ALA A 251 23.40 -17.11 7.22
N VAL A 252 24.22 -17.69 8.11
CA VAL A 252 23.76 -18.70 9.08
C VAL A 252 22.64 -18.14 9.96
N SER A 253 22.82 -16.92 10.48
CA SER A 253 21.78 -16.24 11.29
C SER A 253 20.52 -15.95 10.48
N ALA A 254 20.69 -15.53 9.22
CA ALA A 254 19.63 -15.16 8.30
C ALA A 254 18.80 -16.36 7.79
N LEU A 255 19.25 -17.61 7.96
CA LEU A 255 18.44 -18.80 7.65
C LEU A 255 17.10 -18.81 8.39
N THR A 256 17.04 -18.25 9.60
CA THR A 256 15.81 -18.18 10.40
C THR A 256 15.06 -16.85 10.25
N ASP A 257 15.43 -16.01 9.27
CA ASP A 257 14.78 -14.72 9.05
C ASP A 257 13.28 -14.90 8.77
N ARG A 258 12.51 -13.91 9.22
CA ARG A 258 11.08 -13.83 8.98
C ARG A 258 10.71 -13.70 7.50
N ASN A 259 11.53 -13.09 6.67
CA ASN A 259 11.22 -12.81 5.29
C ASN A 259 11.84 -13.89 4.38
N PRO A 260 11.06 -14.48 3.45
CA PRO A 260 11.56 -15.53 2.56
C PRO A 260 12.73 -15.09 1.69
N THR A 261 12.77 -13.84 1.20
CA THR A 261 13.87 -13.33 0.36
C THR A 261 15.20 -13.31 1.11
N VAL A 262 15.18 -12.95 2.40
CA VAL A 262 16.40 -12.97 3.23
C VAL A 262 16.90 -14.40 3.43
N ARG A 263 15.99 -15.35 3.68
CA ARG A 263 16.33 -16.77 3.79
C ARG A 263 16.87 -17.33 2.47
N GLU A 264 16.28 -16.96 1.34
CA GLU A 264 16.72 -17.38 0.01
C GLU A 264 18.15 -16.93 -0.28
N VAL A 265 18.47 -15.66 0.02
CA VAL A 265 19.85 -15.15 -0.10
C VAL A 265 20.79 -15.90 0.84
N ALA A 266 20.39 -16.11 2.10
CA ALA A 266 21.19 -16.87 3.06
C ALA A 266 21.47 -18.30 2.59
N GLN A 267 20.44 -19.00 2.09
CA GLN A 267 20.56 -20.34 1.53
C GLN A 267 21.51 -20.35 0.33
N ALA A 268 21.39 -19.38 -0.59
CA ALA A 268 22.28 -19.26 -1.73
C ALA A 268 23.73 -18.98 -1.33
N VAL A 269 23.96 -18.13 -0.33
CA VAL A 269 25.29 -17.88 0.23
C VAL A 269 25.89 -19.16 0.81
N LEU A 270 25.15 -19.88 1.64
CA LEU A 270 25.66 -21.11 2.27
C LEU A 270 25.95 -22.21 1.25
N ARG A 271 25.10 -22.38 0.22
CA ARG A 271 25.36 -23.32 -0.88
C ARG A 271 26.67 -22.99 -1.60
N ARG A 272 26.95 -21.71 -1.87
CA ARG A 272 28.22 -21.28 -2.49
C ARG A 272 29.43 -21.55 -1.58
N ALA A 273 29.23 -21.50 -0.26
CA ALA A 273 30.25 -21.84 0.73
C ALA A 273 30.39 -23.36 0.98
N GLY A 274 29.70 -24.21 0.21
CA GLY A 274 29.76 -25.67 0.34
C GLY A 274 28.92 -26.26 1.47
N ALA A 275 28.08 -25.46 2.14
CA ALA A 275 27.17 -25.93 3.18
C ALA A 275 25.79 -26.26 2.60
N ASP A 276 25.11 -27.25 3.21
CA ASP A 276 23.73 -27.60 2.85
C ASP A 276 22.72 -26.91 3.80
N PRO A 277 21.89 -25.97 3.31
CA PRO A 277 20.84 -25.35 4.12
C PRO A 277 19.79 -26.34 4.64
N LEU A 278 19.49 -27.42 3.93
CA LEU A 278 18.48 -28.40 4.36
C LEU A 278 18.90 -29.06 5.69
N GLU A 279 20.14 -29.54 5.76
CA GLU A 279 20.73 -30.10 6.98
C GLU A 279 20.74 -29.11 8.15
N HIS A 280 20.93 -27.82 7.88
CA HIS A 280 20.81 -26.79 8.91
C HIS A 280 19.38 -26.65 9.42
N TYR A 281 18.39 -26.64 8.53
CA TYR A 281 16.99 -26.56 8.92
C TYR A 281 16.53 -27.80 9.70
N ARG A 282 16.94 -29.01 9.30
CA ARG A 282 16.69 -30.26 10.04
C ARG A 282 17.15 -30.16 11.48
N ARG A 283 18.40 -29.73 11.71
CA ARG A 283 18.91 -29.51 13.08
C ARG A 283 18.13 -28.45 13.84
N LEU A 284 17.79 -27.33 13.19
CA LEU A 284 17.07 -26.23 13.84
C LEU A 284 15.66 -26.63 14.29
N VAL A 285 14.92 -27.40 13.48
CA VAL A 285 13.56 -27.83 13.84
C VAL A 285 13.51 -28.89 14.93
N MET A 286 14.62 -29.60 15.19
CA MET A 286 14.73 -30.56 16.29
C MET A 286 14.99 -29.89 17.66
N THR A 287 15.23 -28.57 17.68
CA THR A 287 15.35 -27.82 18.95
C THR A 287 13.99 -27.74 19.65
N SER A 288 13.98 -27.54 20.98
CA SER A 288 12.74 -27.53 21.76
C SER A 288 11.75 -26.43 21.40
N ARG A 289 12.22 -25.34 20.74
CA ARG A 289 11.40 -24.20 20.28
C ARG A 289 12.01 -23.56 19.03
N PRO A 290 11.85 -24.16 17.84
CA PRO A 290 12.42 -23.61 16.63
C PRO A 290 11.77 -22.26 16.30
N ARG A 291 12.58 -21.34 15.79
CA ARG A 291 12.04 -20.08 15.25
C ARG A 291 11.12 -20.42 14.06
N PRO A 292 9.99 -19.70 13.86
CA PRO A 292 9.12 -19.94 12.71
C PRO A 292 9.84 -19.90 11.34
N GLY A 293 10.91 -19.10 11.22
CA GLY A 293 11.74 -19.05 10.01
C GLY A 293 12.48 -20.36 9.71
N ALA A 294 12.81 -21.17 10.73
CA ALA A 294 13.40 -22.49 10.53
C ALA A 294 12.38 -23.49 9.96
N ILE A 295 11.15 -23.48 10.48
CA ILE A 295 10.03 -24.29 9.94
C ILE A 295 9.76 -23.90 8.48
N ALA A 296 9.69 -22.59 8.20
CA ALA A 296 9.48 -22.07 6.85
C ALA A 296 10.61 -22.48 5.89
N GLY A 297 11.86 -22.37 6.36
CA GLY A 297 13.05 -22.76 5.62
C GLY A 297 13.12 -24.26 5.32
N LEU A 298 12.73 -25.12 6.26
CA LEU A 298 12.61 -26.56 6.01
C LEU A 298 11.54 -26.83 4.94
N GLY A 299 10.39 -26.17 5.02
CA GLY A 299 9.38 -26.27 3.96
C GLY A 299 9.87 -25.77 2.60
N GLU A 300 10.76 -24.77 2.55
CA GLU A 300 11.37 -24.24 1.31
C GLU A 300 12.38 -25.19 0.65
N THR A 301 13.07 -26.01 1.44
CA THR A 301 14.27 -26.75 1.00
C THR A 301 14.13 -28.26 1.06
N GLY A 302 13.23 -28.76 1.92
CA GLY A 302 13.02 -30.18 2.17
C GLY A 302 12.08 -30.85 1.18
N THR A 303 11.76 -32.10 1.50
CA THR A 303 10.89 -32.99 0.72
C THR A 303 9.78 -33.56 1.61
N ALA A 304 8.92 -34.43 1.05
CA ALA A 304 7.88 -35.10 1.83
C ALA A 304 8.43 -35.93 3.01
N GLU A 305 9.68 -36.42 2.92
CA GLU A 305 10.34 -37.17 4.00
C GLU A 305 10.56 -36.31 5.26
N ASP A 306 10.68 -35.00 5.09
CA ASP A 306 10.90 -34.05 6.20
C ASP A 306 9.59 -33.68 6.92
N ALA A 307 8.43 -34.13 6.43
CA ALA A 307 7.13 -33.77 7.00
C ALA A 307 6.99 -34.18 8.47
N GLY A 308 7.56 -35.34 8.84
CA GLY A 308 7.57 -35.82 10.22
C GLY A 308 8.30 -34.88 11.20
N LEU A 309 9.27 -34.10 10.72
CA LEU A 309 9.98 -33.09 11.52
C LEU A 309 9.16 -31.80 11.69
N ILE A 310 8.18 -31.56 10.83
CA ILE A 310 7.34 -30.34 10.83
C ILE A 310 6.03 -30.57 11.59
N ALA A 311 5.44 -31.76 11.49
CA ALA A 311 4.13 -32.08 12.06
C ALA A 311 3.99 -31.71 13.55
N PRO A 312 4.99 -31.92 14.44
CA PRO A 312 4.89 -31.50 15.85
C PRO A 312 4.66 -30.00 16.02
N TRP A 313 5.10 -29.17 15.07
CA TRP A 313 5.00 -27.72 15.13
C TRP A 313 3.65 -27.17 14.64
N LEU A 314 2.69 -28.04 14.32
CA LEU A 314 1.28 -27.64 14.21
C LEU A 314 0.76 -27.06 15.53
N ASP A 315 1.29 -27.50 16.68
CA ASP A 315 0.97 -26.97 18.01
C ASP A 315 1.99 -25.94 18.52
N HIS A 316 2.70 -25.27 17.61
CA HIS A 316 3.70 -24.28 18.00
C HIS A 316 3.07 -23.12 18.84
N PRO A 317 3.72 -22.64 19.92
CA PRO A 317 3.14 -21.65 20.83
C PRO A 317 2.87 -20.30 20.16
N GLN A 318 3.73 -19.90 19.22
CA GLN A 318 3.53 -18.69 18.43
C GLN A 318 2.59 -18.95 17.25
N ILE A 319 1.62 -18.04 17.05
CA ILE A 319 0.70 -17.98 15.89
C ILE A 319 1.45 -18.21 14.58
N ARG A 320 2.59 -17.53 14.41
CA ARG A 320 3.39 -17.62 13.20
C ARG A 320 3.97 -19.02 12.98
N GLY A 321 4.43 -19.68 14.04
CA GLY A 321 5.00 -21.02 13.93
C GLY A 321 3.97 -22.03 13.42
N ARG A 322 2.74 -22.00 13.97
CA ARG A 322 1.63 -22.86 13.48
C ARG A 322 1.32 -22.58 12.01
N ALA A 323 1.22 -21.30 11.64
CA ALA A 323 0.97 -20.92 10.25
C ALA A 323 2.09 -21.37 9.29
N GLU A 324 3.36 -21.30 9.71
CA GLU A 324 4.48 -21.80 8.90
C GLU A 324 4.51 -23.32 8.84
N ALA A 325 4.15 -24.04 9.91
CA ALA A 325 4.07 -25.50 9.91
C ALA A 325 3.01 -26.00 8.90
N VAL A 326 1.80 -25.44 8.94
CA VAL A 326 0.74 -25.75 7.96
C VAL A 326 1.20 -25.45 6.54
N ARG A 327 1.83 -24.29 6.32
CA ARG A 327 2.33 -23.88 5.01
C ARG A 327 3.42 -24.82 4.50
N ALA A 328 4.34 -25.20 5.37
CA ALA A 328 5.45 -26.07 5.02
C ALA A 328 4.94 -27.47 4.66
N LEU A 329 4.09 -28.10 5.49
CA LEU A 329 3.47 -29.39 5.17
C LEU A 329 2.72 -29.35 3.83
N HIS A 330 1.95 -28.28 3.59
CA HIS A 330 1.25 -28.11 2.32
C HIS A 330 2.21 -28.01 1.13
N ARG A 331 3.31 -27.25 1.27
CA ARG A 331 4.33 -27.10 0.22
C ARG A 331 5.07 -28.41 -0.07
N LEU A 332 5.29 -29.23 0.95
CA LEU A 332 5.94 -30.55 0.83
C LEU A 332 4.98 -31.65 0.32
N GLY A 333 3.71 -31.32 0.06
CA GLY A 333 2.71 -32.31 -0.36
C GLY A 333 2.25 -33.26 0.74
N ALA A 334 2.56 -32.94 2.01
CA ALA A 334 2.31 -33.76 3.19
C ALA A 334 1.31 -33.12 4.16
N ALA A 335 0.44 -32.23 3.66
CA ALA A 335 -0.66 -31.68 4.45
C ALA A 335 -1.74 -32.76 4.64
N ASP A 336 -1.82 -33.31 5.84
CA ASP A 336 -2.83 -34.29 6.23
C ASP A 336 -4.17 -33.59 6.55
N PRO A 337 -5.26 -33.88 5.81
CA PRO A 337 -6.57 -33.31 6.09
C PRO A 337 -7.06 -33.60 7.50
N ASP A 338 -6.80 -34.80 8.03
CA ASP A 338 -7.33 -35.23 9.32
C ASP A 338 -6.64 -34.51 10.48
N ALA A 339 -5.32 -34.26 10.35
CA ALA A 339 -4.58 -33.41 11.30
C ALA A 339 -4.96 -31.92 11.21
N LEU A 340 -5.20 -31.40 10.00
CA LEU A 340 -5.42 -29.97 9.77
C LEU A 340 -6.88 -29.53 10.01
N PHE A 341 -7.86 -30.41 9.80
CA PHE A 341 -9.27 -30.06 9.91
C PHE A 341 -9.68 -29.59 11.32
N PRO A 342 -9.27 -30.24 12.43
CA PRO A 342 -9.54 -29.74 13.78
C PRO A 342 -8.97 -28.35 14.05
N MET A 343 -7.87 -27.99 13.37
CA MET A 343 -7.23 -26.68 13.55
C MET A 343 -8.00 -25.53 12.89
N LEU A 344 -9.08 -25.79 12.15
CA LEU A 344 -9.95 -24.73 11.61
C LEU A 344 -10.51 -23.81 12.70
N THR A 345 -10.55 -24.26 13.96
CA THR A 345 -10.97 -23.48 15.11
C THR A 345 -9.81 -22.74 15.81
N ASP A 346 -8.63 -22.62 15.18
CA ASP A 346 -7.53 -21.83 15.73
C ASP A 346 -7.98 -20.38 16.02
N PRO A 347 -7.61 -19.81 17.18
CA PRO A 347 -8.00 -18.45 17.54
C PRO A 347 -7.48 -17.38 16.56
N SER A 348 -6.41 -17.68 15.80
CA SER A 348 -5.83 -16.77 14.84
C SER A 348 -6.34 -17.01 13.41
N GLY A 349 -7.00 -16.00 12.84
CA GLY A 349 -7.37 -16.01 11.43
C GLY A 349 -6.20 -16.10 10.44
N ALA A 350 -4.95 -15.83 10.87
CA ALA A 350 -3.77 -16.06 10.04
C ALA A 350 -3.48 -17.56 9.85
N VAL A 351 -3.64 -18.36 10.91
CA VAL A 351 -3.45 -19.81 10.91
C VAL A 351 -4.60 -20.48 10.15
N THR A 352 -5.85 -20.14 10.50
CA THR A 352 -7.03 -20.66 9.81
C THR A 352 -6.96 -20.42 8.30
N ARG A 353 -6.46 -19.25 7.85
CA ARG A 353 -6.28 -18.97 6.43
C ARG A 353 -5.29 -19.92 5.74
N GLN A 354 -4.19 -20.29 6.40
CA GLN A 354 -3.25 -21.28 5.86
C GLN A 354 -3.90 -22.66 5.80
N ILE A 355 -4.63 -23.05 6.85
CA ILE A 355 -5.34 -24.32 6.92
C ILE A 355 -6.38 -24.41 5.81
N THR A 356 -7.23 -23.39 5.63
CA THR A 356 -8.19 -23.33 4.53
C THR A 356 -7.50 -23.49 3.18
N ARG A 357 -6.35 -22.83 2.97
CA ARG A 357 -5.60 -22.96 1.71
C ARG A 357 -5.09 -24.38 1.51
N ALA A 358 -4.53 -24.98 2.55
CA ALA A 358 -4.04 -26.35 2.52
C ALA A 358 -5.19 -27.32 2.23
N LEU A 359 -6.35 -27.14 2.87
CA LEU A 359 -7.49 -28.04 2.79
C LEU A 359 -8.32 -27.96 1.50
N ARG A 360 -8.15 -26.92 0.69
CA ARG A 360 -8.92 -26.71 -0.56
C ARG A 360 -8.96 -27.92 -1.50
N PRO A 361 -7.86 -28.62 -1.78
CA PRO A 361 -7.88 -29.77 -2.69
C PRO A 361 -8.72 -30.94 -2.17
N TRP A 362 -8.99 -31.02 -0.87
CA TRP A 362 -9.77 -32.08 -0.24
C TRP A 362 -11.19 -31.65 0.11
N ALA A 363 -11.62 -30.47 -0.30
CA ALA A 363 -12.89 -29.86 0.12
C ALA A 363 -14.11 -30.80 0.01
N SER A 364 -14.21 -31.58 -1.07
CA SER A 364 -15.31 -32.54 -1.31
C SER A 364 -15.31 -33.75 -0.36
N ARG A 365 -14.16 -34.08 0.26
CA ARG A 365 -13.98 -35.21 1.17
C ARG A 365 -14.08 -34.84 2.65
N LEU A 366 -14.03 -33.54 2.97
CA LEU A 366 -14.16 -33.06 4.35
C LEU A 366 -15.58 -33.32 4.88
N ASP A 367 -15.67 -33.47 6.20
CA ASP A 367 -16.92 -33.64 6.94
C ASP A 367 -17.84 -32.41 6.73
N LEU A 368 -18.91 -32.63 5.95
CA LEU A 368 -19.88 -31.58 5.60
C LEU A 368 -20.67 -31.09 6.82
N PRO A 369 -21.32 -31.96 7.63
CA PRO A 369 -21.94 -31.55 8.89
C PRO A 369 -21.03 -30.68 9.76
N ARG A 370 -19.79 -31.09 9.98
CA ARG A 370 -18.86 -30.33 10.82
C ARG A 370 -18.46 -28.98 10.21
N LEU A 371 -18.27 -28.90 8.89
CA LEU A 371 -18.06 -27.60 8.23
C LEU A 371 -19.26 -26.66 8.38
N ARG A 372 -20.49 -27.19 8.35
CA ARG A 372 -21.70 -26.39 8.56
C ARG A 372 -21.80 -25.87 9.99
N GLU A 373 -21.42 -26.66 10.99
CA GLU A 373 -21.36 -26.20 12.39
C GLU A 373 -20.41 -25.00 12.57
N LEU A 374 -19.27 -25.00 11.86
CA LEU A 374 -18.30 -23.90 11.89
C LEU A 374 -18.85 -22.60 11.26
N LEU A 375 -19.91 -22.68 10.46
CA LEU A 375 -20.54 -21.53 9.81
C LEU A 375 -21.51 -20.78 10.74
N THR A 376 -21.89 -21.36 11.87
CA THR A 376 -22.86 -20.78 12.80
C THR A 376 -22.42 -19.42 13.36
N VAL A 377 -23.41 -18.57 13.68
CA VAL A 377 -23.20 -17.17 14.11
C VAL A 377 -22.37 -17.04 15.38
N GLY A 378 -22.38 -18.06 16.25
CA GLY A 378 -21.59 -18.06 17.50
C GLY A 378 -20.07 -18.15 17.27
N ASN A 379 -19.63 -18.57 16.08
CA ASN A 379 -18.20 -18.69 15.78
C ASN A 379 -17.58 -17.35 15.35
N PRO A 380 -16.29 -17.10 15.70
CA PRO A 380 -15.51 -16.00 15.16
C PRO A 380 -15.57 -15.90 13.63
N GLN A 381 -15.60 -14.66 13.11
CA GLN A 381 -15.77 -14.40 11.67
C GLN A 381 -14.73 -15.11 10.79
N HIS A 382 -13.48 -15.26 11.24
CA HIS A 382 -12.45 -15.94 10.45
C HIS A 382 -12.68 -17.45 10.32
N ILE A 383 -13.26 -18.09 11.33
CA ILE A 383 -13.65 -19.52 11.32
C ILE A 383 -14.82 -19.71 10.36
N ARG A 384 -15.86 -18.88 10.48
CA ARG A 384 -17.01 -18.88 9.57
C ARG A 384 -16.59 -18.69 8.11
N THR A 385 -15.68 -17.73 7.87
CA THR A 385 -15.12 -17.46 6.53
C THR A 385 -14.33 -18.65 5.99
N ALA A 386 -13.62 -19.40 6.85
CA ALA A 386 -12.86 -20.58 6.46
C ALA A 386 -13.79 -21.73 6.06
N ALA A 387 -14.81 -22.00 6.87
CA ALA A 387 -15.85 -22.98 6.59
C ALA A 387 -16.58 -22.66 5.28
N TYR A 388 -17.05 -21.43 5.12
CA TYR A 388 -17.65 -20.92 3.89
C TYR A 388 -16.78 -21.23 2.66
N ARG A 389 -15.49 -20.91 2.72
CA ARG A 389 -14.57 -21.14 1.60
C ARG A 389 -14.37 -22.62 1.26
N LEU A 390 -14.40 -23.51 2.25
CA LEU A 390 -14.26 -24.95 2.01
C LEU A 390 -15.56 -25.53 1.45
N LEU A 391 -16.72 -25.13 1.98
CA LEU A 391 -18.03 -25.52 1.46
C LEU A 391 -18.21 -25.10 0.00
N HIS A 392 -17.79 -23.88 -0.35
CA HIS A 392 -17.88 -23.33 -1.70
C HIS A 392 -17.03 -24.09 -2.73
N GLN A 393 -15.98 -24.78 -2.29
CA GLN A 393 -15.08 -25.54 -3.16
C GLN A 393 -15.53 -26.98 -3.37
N ARG A 394 -16.65 -27.41 -2.77
CA ARG A 394 -17.16 -28.78 -2.91
C ARG A 394 -17.79 -28.99 -4.28
N ASP A 395 -18.82 -28.22 -4.57
CA ASP A 395 -19.60 -28.28 -5.79
C ASP A 395 -20.50 -27.02 -5.91
N THR A 396 -20.97 -26.78 -7.13
CA THR A 396 -21.79 -25.60 -7.48
C THR A 396 -23.06 -25.49 -6.64
N TRP A 397 -23.71 -26.61 -6.32
CA TRP A 397 -25.01 -26.59 -5.65
C TRP A 397 -24.88 -26.36 -4.16
N THR A 398 -23.89 -26.98 -3.52
CA THR A 398 -23.52 -26.66 -2.13
C THR A 398 -23.14 -25.20 -1.99
N ARG A 399 -22.36 -24.64 -2.93
CA ARG A 399 -22.01 -23.21 -2.96
C ARG A 399 -23.26 -22.33 -2.96
N LEU A 400 -24.19 -22.54 -3.88
CA LEU A 400 -25.41 -21.73 -3.98
C LEU A 400 -26.34 -21.92 -2.78
N LEU A 401 -26.44 -23.14 -2.25
CA LEU A 401 -27.22 -23.42 -1.04
C LEU A 401 -26.67 -22.60 0.15
N ILE A 402 -25.35 -22.62 0.35
CA ILE A 402 -24.69 -21.85 1.42
C ILE A 402 -24.86 -20.35 1.23
N ASP A 403 -24.76 -19.84 0.01
CA ASP A 403 -25.02 -18.42 -0.22
C ASP A 403 -26.47 -18.04 0.11
N LEU A 404 -27.45 -18.86 -0.31
CA LEU A 404 -28.87 -18.64 -0.02
C LEU A 404 -29.18 -18.67 1.49
N GLU A 405 -28.51 -19.53 2.24
CA GLU A 405 -28.61 -19.53 3.72
C GLU A 405 -28.03 -18.25 4.34
N LEU A 406 -26.98 -17.67 3.74
CA LEU A 406 -26.26 -16.54 4.30
C LEU A 406 -26.75 -15.16 3.83
N VAL A 407 -27.66 -15.08 2.85
CA VAL A 407 -28.19 -13.80 2.37
C VAL A 407 -28.95 -13.02 3.44
N ALA A 408 -29.49 -13.73 4.44
CA ALA A 408 -30.14 -13.15 5.61
C ALA A 408 -29.25 -13.20 6.87
N ASP A 409 -27.95 -13.53 6.74
CA ASP A 409 -27.05 -13.66 7.90
C ASP A 409 -26.98 -12.36 8.69
N PRO A 410 -27.01 -12.40 10.04
CA PRO A 410 -26.92 -11.19 10.85
C PRO A 410 -25.58 -10.46 10.66
N SER A 411 -24.49 -11.18 10.32
CA SER A 411 -23.18 -10.59 10.07
C SER A 411 -23.11 -9.91 8.70
N PRO A 412 -22.97 -8.58 8.61
CA PRO A 412 -22.91 -7.88 7.32
C PRO A 412 -21.78 -8.39 6.39
N PRO A 413 -20.57 -8.73 6.89
CA PRO A 413 -19.53 -9.30 6.04
C PRO A 413 -19.87 -10.66 5.40
N MET A 414 -20.62 -11.53 6.08
CA MET A 414 -21.03 -12.83 5.52
C MET A 414 -22.17 -12.65 4.52
N ARG A 415 -23.18 -11.85 4.89
CA ARG A 415 -24.27 -11.47 4.00
C ARG A 415 -23.81 -10.84 2.70
N ASN A 416 -22.95 -9.83 2.78
CA ASN A 416 -22.44 -9.13 1.61
C ASN A 416 -21.58 -10.05 0.71
N ARG A 417 -20.85 -10.99 1.32
CA ARG A 417 -20.05 -11.99 0.60
C ARG A 417 -20.97 -12.92 -0.19
N ALA A 418 -22.01 -13.46 0.44
CA ALA A 418 -22.97 -14.36 -0.20
C ALA A 418 -23.74 -13.67 -1.34
N LEU A 419 -24.26 -12.46 -1.09
CA LEU A 419 -24.91 -11.64 -2.12
C LEU A 419 -24.00 -11.36 -3.32
N SER A 420 -22.72 -11.06 -3.05
CA SER A 420 -21.75 -10.80 -4.12
C SER A 420 -21.45 -12.06 -4.93
N ASP A 421 -21.38 -13.23 -4.29
CA ASP A 421 -21.08 -14.50 -4.95
C ASP A 421 -22.24 -14.97 -5.82
N ILE A 422 -23.49 -14.90 -5.32
CA ILE A 422 -24.71 -15.14 -6.12
C ILE A 422 -24.72 -14.29 -7.39
N LYS A 423 -24.46 -12.98 -7.25
CA LYS A 423 -24.40 -12.06 -8.39
C LYS A 423 -23.29 -12.44 -9.35
N SER A 424 -22.11 -12.80 -8.81
CA SER A 424 -20.97 -13.24 -9.62
C SER A 424 -21.30 -14.50 -10.41
N TRP A 425 -21.88 -15.51 -9.77
CA TRP A 425 -22.27 -16.76 -10.41
C TRP A 425 -23.32 -16.52 -11.52
N LEU A 426 -24.37 -15.74 -11.24
CA LEU A 426 -25.39 -15.38 -12.22
C LEU A 426 -24.84 -14.64 -13.45
N THR A 427 -23.79 -13.84 -13.27
CA THR A 427 -23.20 -13.06 -14.36
C THR A 427 -22.19 -13.88 -15.18
N HIS A 428 -21.40 -14.75 -14.55
CA HIS A 428 -20.23 -15.35 -15.19
C HIS A 428 -20.33 -16.87 -15.40
N GLU A 429 -21.17 -17.57 -14.65
CA GLU A 429 -21.14 -19.04 -14.55
C GLU A 429 -22.50 -19.69 -14.85
N ALA A 430 -23.62 -19.01 -14.59
CA ALA A 430 -24.95 -19.59 -14.68
C ALA A 430 -25.37 -20.00 -16.10
N ALA A 431 -24.87 -19.33 -17.14
CA ALA A 431 -25.16 -19.66 -18.53
C ALA A 431 -24.42 -20.91 -19.02
N THR A 432 -23.34 -21.31 -18.33
CA THR A 432 -22.50 -22.47 -18.67
C THR A 432 -22.61 -23.59 -17.63
N ALA A 433 -23.54 -23.49 -16.69
CA ALA A 433 -23.90 -24.58 -15.80
C ALA A 433 -24.73 -25.62 -16.57
N TYR A 434 -24.06 -26.62 -17.17
CA TYR A 434 -24.71 -27.66 -17.99
C TYR A 434 -25.40 -28.78 -17.19
N SER A 435 -25.23 -28.77 -15.87
CA SER A 435 -25.94 -29.65 -14.93
C SER A 435 -27.04 -28.88 -14.22
N MET A 436 -28.08 -29.58 -13.78
CA MET A 436 -29.16 -29.04 -12.95
C MET A 436 -29.14 -29.68 -11.56
N PRO A 437 -29.58 -29.00 -10.49
CA PRO A 437 -29.79 -29.64 -9.20
C PRO A 437 -30.91 -30.69 -9.32
N GLN A 438 -30.77 -31.82 -8.63
CA GLN A 438 -31.73 -32.93 -8.65
C GLN A 438 -32.28 -33.22 -7.24
N ASP A 439 -33.48 -33.79 -7.19
CA ASP A 439 -34.13 -34.33 -5.99
C ASP A 439 -34.03 -33.39 -4.78
N ARG A 440 -33.50 -33.91 -3.66
CA ARG A 440 -33.38 -33.20 -2.38
C ARG A 440 -32.59 -31.90 -2.46
N THR A 441 -31.62 -31.80 -3.37
CA THR A 441 -30.83 -30.57 -3.56
C THR A 441 -31.66 -29.50 -4.23
N ALA A 442 -32.51 -29.86 -5.20
CA ALA A 442 -33.43 -28.94 -5.84
C ALA A 442 -34.49 -28.43 -4.84
N ASP A 443 -35.04 -29.32 -4.01
CA ASP A 443 -35.99 -28.96 -2.95
C ASP A 443 -35.37 -27.99 -1.94
N ALA A 444 -34.15 -28.26 -1.48
CA ALA A 444 -33.46 -27.39 -0.51
C ALA A 444 -33.11 -26.02 -1.09
N LEU A 445 -32.67 -25.96 -2.36
CA LEU A 445 -32.44 -24.70 -3.06
C LEU A 445 -33.74 -23.91 -3.24
N ALA A 446 -34.85 -24.58 -3.59
CA ALA A 446 -36.15 -23.94 -3.72
C ALA A 446 -36.64 -23.35 -2.38
N GLN A 447 -36.49 -24.11 -1.29
CA GLN A 447 -36.86 -23.65 0.04
C GLN A 447 -36.06 -22.41 0.45
N HIS A 448 -34.72 -22.47 0.41
CA HIS A 448 -33.89 -21.34 0.83
C HIS A 448 -34.02 -20.14 -0.10
N LEU A 449 -34.33 -20.34 -1.39
CA LEU A 449 -34.62 -19.23 -2.30
C LEU A 449 -35.92 -18.51 -1.93
N CYS A 450 -36.95 -19.24 -1.47
CA CYS A 450 -38.17 -18.62 -0.94
C CYS A 450 -37.90 -17.86 0.36
N GLU A 451 -37.10 -18.42 1.27
CA GLU A 451 -36.71 -17.76 2.53
C GLU A 451 -35.87 -16.48 2.29
N ALA A 452 -35.06 -16.46 1.22
CA ALA A 452 -34.19 -15.33 0.87
C ALA A 452 -34.84 -14.28 -0.06
N GLU A 453 -36.14 -14.39 -0.39
CA GLU A 453 -36.80 -13.57 -1.41
C GLU A 453 -36.73 -12.06 -1.09
N ASP A 454 -36.97 -11.68 0.17
CA ASP A 454 -36.90 -10.28 0.61
C ASP A 454 -35.47 -9.70 0.53
N ALA A 455 -34.46 -10.53 0.82
CA ALA A 455 -33.06 -10.10 0.83
C ALA A 455 -32.46 -9.97 -0.58
N LEU A 456 -32.94 -10.79 -1.52
CA LEU A 456 -32.45 -10.83 -2.90
C LEU A 456 -33.22 -9.88 -3.83
N GLY A 457 -34.51 -9.65 -3.56
CA GLY A 457 -35.40 -8.92 -4.43
C GLY A 457 -35.86 -9.71 -5.66
N PRO A 458 -36.95 -9.27 -6.30
CA PRO A 458 -37.70 -10.08 -7.27
C PRO A 458 -36.92 -10.42 -8.54
N ASP A 459 -36.00 -9.54 -8.98
CA ASP A 459 -35.20 -9.77 -10.18
C ASP A 459 -34.20 -10.92 -10.02
N LEU A 460 -33.43 -10.92 -8.93
CA LEU A 460 -32.43 -11.95 -8.65
C LEU A 460 -33.11 -13.31 -8.42
N VAL A 461 -34.22 -13.34 -7.67
CA VAL A 461 -34.99 -14.57 -7.42
C VAL A 461 -35.49 -15.18 -8.73
N ARG A 462 -36.05 -14.35 -9.63
CA ARG A 462 -36.52 -14.81 -10.95
C ARG A 462 -35.38 -15.42 -11.77
N ARG A 463 -34.22 -14.76 -11.81
CA ARG A 463 -33.04 -15.27 -12.54
C ARG A 463 -32.52 -16.57 -11.94
N LEU A 464 -32.47 -16.67 -10.61
CA LEU A 464 -32.08 -17.91 -9.93
C LEU A 464 -33.06 -19.05 -10.21
N ARG A 465 -34.37 -18.84 -10.10
CA ARG A 465 -35.38 -19.87 -10.44
C ARG A 465 -35.20 -20.38 -11.87
N PHE A 466 -34.97 -19.48 -12.82
CA PHE A 466 -34.71 -19.84 -14.22
C PHE A 466 -33.46 -20.71 -14.37
N HIS A 467 -32.31 -20.24 -13.86
CA HIS A 467 -31.04 -20.98 -14.01
C HIS A 467 -30.97 -22.26 -13.18
N LEU A 468 -31.75 -22.37 -12.11
CA LEU A 468 -31.85 -23.59 -11.29
C LEU A 468 -32.96 -24.55 -11.76
N GLY A 469 -33.75 -24.18 -12.77
CA GLY A 469 -34.83 -25.03 -13.30
C GLY A 469 -35.97 -25.28 -12.31
N LEU A 470 -36.13 -24.37 -11.34
CA LEU A 470 -37.13 -24.47 -10.29
C LEU A 470 -38.43 -23.84 -10.79
N THR A 471 -39.43 -24.67 -11.08
CA THR A 471 -40.78 -24.19 -11.43
C THR A 471 -41.45 -23.60 -10.19
N ARG A 472 -42.29 -22.56 -10.37
CA ARG A 472 -43.10 -22.02 -9.27
C ARG A 472 -43.93 -23.17 -8.68
N ARG A 473 -43.77 -23.43 -7.38
CA ARG A 473 -44.80 -24.19 -6.65
C ARG A 473 -46.08 -23.35 -6.71
N SER A 474 -47.04 -23.82 -7.51
CA SER A 474 -48.39 -23.30 -7.51
C SER A 474 -49.05 -23.64 -6.18
N GLY A 475 -49.30 -22.63 -5.35
CA GLY A 475 -50.27 -22.69 -4.25
C GLY A 475 -49.75 -23.10 -2.87
N ALA A 476 -49.74 -22.14 -1.95
CA ALA A 476 -50.61 -22.13 -0.77
C ALA A 476 -50.94 -20.68 -0.42
#